data_AF-A0A928VJ05-F1
#
_entry.id   AF-A0A928VJ05-F1
#
_cell.length_a   1.000
_cell.length_b   1.000
_cell.length_c   1.000
_cell.angle_alpha   90.00
_cell.angle_beta   90.00
_cell.angle_gamma   90.00
#
_symmetry.space_group_name_H-M   'P 1'
#
loop_
_entity.id
_entity.type
_entity.pdbx_description
1 polymer ?
#
loop_
_entity_poly.entity_id
_entity_poly.type
_entity_poly.pdbx_seq_one_letter_code
_entity_poly.pdbx_strand_id
1 'polypeptide(L)'
;MDFHLLTSSITPFLDALHSDGQYAIGQDCGIYWRLVDPPERGAEAPDWFYVPHVSPLLSGERRRSYVLWKEIISPAIAIEFTSGDGSEERDRTSLFAGNDAKAGKFWVYEQAVRIPFYAIYEVEKASVEVYELVGGRYQQCVPNDHGHYPIAPMGVELGIWQGEFLNQELPWLRWWDGEGNLLLAAEERAVQEKQRADGLQSKTERLAAKLRELGVDPDGV
;
A
#
# COMPACT_ATOMS: atom_id res chain seq x y z
N MET A 1 0.91 2.43 13.47
CA MET A 1 1.82 1.94 12.41
C MET A 1 1.93 3.01 11.34
N ASP A 2 2.98 3.00 10.53
CA ASP A 2 3.22 4.10 9.59
C ASP A 2 2.75 3.78 8.16
N PHE A 3 1.58 4.32 7.79
CA PHE A 3 1.00 4.20 6.45
C PHE A 3 1.76 5.00 5.40
N HIS A 4 2.59 5.96 5.83
CA HIS A 4 3.44 6.75 4.94
C HIS A 4 4.46 5.86 4.22
N LEU A 5 4.96 4.83 4.90
CA LEU A 5 5.90 3.87 4.32
C LEU A 5 5.30 3.13 3.12
N LEU A 6 4.08 2.59 3.28
CA LEU A 6 3.35 1.95 2.18
C LEU A 6 2.97 2.95 1.08
N THR A 7 2.52 4.13 1.47
CA THR A 7 1.95 5.09 0.52
C THR A 7 3.04 5.74 -0.34
N SER A 8 4.09 6.27 0.28
CA SER A 8 5.16 6.96 -0.43
C SER A 8 5.99 6.03 -1.33
N SER A 9 6.05 4.73 -0.99
CA SER A 9 6.73 3.72 -1.80
C SER A 9 5.94 3.32 -3.05
N ILE A 10 4.61 3.21 -2.95
CA ILE A 10 3.76 2.78 -4.08
C ILE A 10 3.37 3.92 -5.03
N THR A 11 3.34 5.18 -4.55
CA THR A 11 2.87 6.33 -5.35
C THR A 11 3.48 6.42 -6.76
N PRO A 12 4.82 6.28 -6.98
CA PRO A 12 5.37 6.37 -8.33
C PRO A 12 4.86 5.29 -9.29
N PHE A 13 4.52 4.11 -8.76
CA PHE A 13 3.97 3.01 -9.55
C PHE A 13 2.51 3.26 -9.90
N LEU A 14 1.73 3.80 -8.95
CA LEU A 14 0.34 4.18 -9.22
C LEU A 14 0.23 5.37 -10.18
N ASP A 15 1.14 6.34 -10.09
CA ASP A 15 1.21 7.46 -11.04
C ASP A 15 1.54 6.97 -12.45
N ALA A 16 2.38 5.94 -12.58
CA ALA A 16 2.66 5.29 -13.87
C ALA A 16 1.46 4.48 -14.38
N LEU A 17 0.75 3.77 -13.48
CA LEU A 17 -0.44 2.98 -13.80
C LEU A 17 -1.64 3.85 -14.17
N HIS A 18 -1.74 5.04 -13.57
CA HIS A 18 -2.80 6.04 -13.76
C HIS A 18 -2.18 7.36 -14.21
N SER A 19 -1.70 7.41 -15.45
CA SER A 19 -1.11 8.64 -16.02
C SER A 19 -2.08 9.82 -16.10
N ASP A 20 -3.39 9.57 -15.92
CA ASP A 20 -4.47 10.55 -15.81
C ASP A 20 -4.70 11.05 -14.37
N GLY A 21 -3.94 10.53 -13.40
CA GLY A 21 -4.06 10.82 -11.98
C GLY A 21 -5.35 10.32 -11.34
N GLN A 22 -6.10 9.42 -12.00
CA GLN A 22 -7.40 8.95 -11.52
C GLN A 22 -7.27 7.75 -10.58
N TYR A 23 -6.80 7.99 -9.36
CA TYR A 23 -6.92 7.02 -8.27
C TYR A 23 -7.04 7.71 -6.91
N ALA A 24 -7.43 6.94 -5.90
CA ALA A 24 -7.44 7.38 -4.52
C ALA A 24 -6.80 6.33 -3.60
N ILE A 25 -6.10 6.81 -2.58
CA ILE A 25 -5.64 6.01 -1.44
C ILE A 25 -6.34 6.53 -0.20
N GLY A 26 -6.90 5.62 0.59
CA GLY A 26 -7.43 5.92 1.92
C GLY A 26 -6.50 5.39 3.00
N GLN A 27 -6.34 6.17 4.06
CA GLN A 27 -5.62 5.81 5.28
C GLN A 27 -6.53 6.21 6.45
N ASP A 28 -6.79 5.30 7.39
CA ASP A 28 -7.75 5.50 8.49
C ASP A 28 -9.09 6.09 8.00
N CYS A 29 -9.54 5.66 6.82
CA CYS A 29 -10.63 6.31 6.09
C CYS A 29 -11.82 5.35 5.96
N GLY A 30 -12.98 5.77 6.46
CA GLY A 30 -14.18 4.94 6.44
C GLY A 30 -14.71 4.70 5.03
N ILE A 31 -14.94 3.43 4.69
CA ILE A 31 -15.70 2.97 3.53
C ILE A 31 -17.14 2.72 3.98
N TYR A 32 -18.05 3.61 3.58
CA TYR A 32 -19.48 3.44 3.79
C TYR A 32 -20.03 2.48 2.75
N TRP A 33 -20.43 1.30 3.21
CA TRP A 33 -20.92 0.19 2.38
C TRP A 33 -22.40 -0.10 2.58
N ARG A 34 -23.00 0.42 3.67
CA ARG A 34 -24.42 0.26 3.98
C ARG A 34 -25.03 1.57 4.49
N LEU A 35 -26.25 1.87 4.05
CA LEU A 35 -27.03 3.00 4.55
C LEU A 35 -27.82 2.60 5.80
N VAL A 36 -27.41 3.10 6.96
CA VAL A 36 -28.05 2.86 8.27
C VAL A 36 -27.98 4.12 9.14
N ASP A 37 -28.71 4.13 10.25
CA ASP A 37 -28.69 5.19 11.26
C ASP A 37 -28.19 4.63 12.62
N PRO A 38 -27.14 5.19 13.22
CA PRO A 38 -26.27 6.24 12.68
C PRO A 38 -25.37 5.72 11.53
N PRO A 39 -24.96 6.57 10.56
CA PRO A 39 -24.24 6.16 9.35
C PRO A 39 -22.95 5.35 9.61
N GLU A 40 -22.26 5.62 10.70
CA GLU A 40 -21.00 4.99 11.08
C GLU A 40 -21.14 3.49 11.31
N ARG A 41 -22.34 2.99 11.66
CA ARG A 41 -22.64 1.53 11.73
C ARG A 41 -22.64 0.84 10.36
N GLY A 42 -22.60 1.61 9.29
CA GLY A 42 -22.55 1.15 7.90
C GLY A 42 -21.20 1.36 7.26
N ALA A 43 -20.16 1.66 8.05
CA ALA A 43 -18.81 1.88 7.58
C ALA A 43 -17.84 0.85 8.18
N GLU A 44 -16.83 0.48 7.41
CA GLU A 44 -15.59 -0.13 7.91
C GLU A 44 -14.45 0.80 7.52
N ALA A 45 -13.45 0.97 8.39
CA ALA A 45 -12.32 1.87 8.14
C ALA A 45 -11.04 1.03 8.08
N PRO A 46 -10.64 0.58 6.87
CA PRO A 46 -9.34 -0.04 6.71
C PRO A 46 -8.22 0.93 7.09
N ASP A 47 -7.18 0.41 7.72
CA ASP A 47 -5.94 1.13 7.95
C ASP A 47 -5.37 1.70 6.63
N TRP A 48 -5.43 0.93 5.55
CA TRP A 48 -5.04 1.37 4.21
C TRP A 48 -5.88 0.73 3.11
N PHE A 49 -6.28 1.49 2.09
CA PHE A 49 -6.90 0.93 0.89
C PHE A 49 -6.61 1.76 -0.36
N TYR A 50 -6.76 1.12 -1.52
CA TYR A 50 -6.53 1.73 -2.83
C TYR A 50 -7.71 1.53 -3.77
N VAL A 51 -8.13 2.60 -4.45
CA VAL A 51 -9.23 2.61 -5.42
C VAL A 51 -8.72 3.13 -6.77
N PRO A 52 -8.73 2.32 -7.84
CA PRO A 52 -8.39 2.77 -9.19
C PRO A 52 -9.55 3.53 -9.84
N HIS A 53 -9.26 4.30 -10.89
CA HIS A 53 -10.26 4.93 -11.78
C HIS A 53 -11.26 5.87 -11.09
N VAL A 54 -10.81 6.53 -10.01
CA VAL A 54 -11.60 7.54 -9.29
C VAL A 54 -10.81 8.82 -9.13
N SER A 55 -11.51 9.95 -9.11
CA SER A 55 -10.87 11.24 -8.87
C SER A 55 -10.20 11.26 -7.48
N PRO A 56 -8.97 11.79 -7.35
CA PRO A 56 -8.29 11.92 -6.06
C PRO A 56 -9.05 12.89 -5.13
N LEU A 57 -9.81 13.83 -5.70
CA LEU A 57 -10.68 14.77 -5.00
C LEU A 57 -12.15 14.41 -5.17
N LEU A 58 -12.96 14.63 -4.14
CA LEU A 58 -14.42 14.53 -4.22
C LEU A 58 -14.99 15.93 -4.42
N SER A 59 -15.51 16.22 -5.61
CA SER A 59 -16.03 17.56 -5.97
C SER A 59 -15.02 18.70 -5.76
N GLY A 60 -13.72 18.43 -5.97
CA GLY A 60 -12.64 19.41 -5.78
C GLY A 60 -12.14 19.54 -4.33
N GLU A 61 -12.70 18.79 -3.39
CA GLU A 61 -12.29 18.78 -1.99
C GLU A 61 -11.59 17.48 -1.60
N ARG A 62 -10.84 17.53 -0.49
CA ARG A 62 -10.23 16.34 0.10
C ARG A 62 -11.33 15.36 0.53
N ARG A 63 -11.21 14.11 0.07
CA ARG A 63 -12.08 13.01 0.50
C ARG A 63 -11.91 12.73 2.00
N ARG A 64 -13.00 12.76 2.75
CA ARG A 64 -13.05 12.45 4.20
C ARG A 64 -13.48 11.02 4.51
N SER A 65 -14.20 10.40 3.58
CA SER A 65 -14.67 9.01 3.62
C SER A 65 -14.94 8.57 2.19
N TYR A 66 -14.92 7.26 1.96
CA TYR A 66 -15.28 6.67 0.67
C TYR A 66 -16.72 6.15 0.75
N VAL A 67 -17.63 6.69 -0.06
CA VAL A 67 -19.05 6.28 -0.02
C VAL A 67 -19.36 5.42 -1.23
N LEU A 68 -19.42 4.11 -1.02
CA LEU A 68 -19.41 3.11 -2.10
C LEU A 68 -20.54 3.32 -3.11
N TRP A 69 -21.75 3.62 -2.65
CA TRP A 69 -22.90 3.84 -3.55
C TRP A 69 -22.90 5.21 -4.25
N LYS A 70 -22.02 6.14 -3.85
CA LYS A 70 -21.84 7.44 -4.53
C LYS A 70 -20.67 7.40 -5.51
N GLU A 71 -19.62 6.66 -5.18
CA GLU A 71 -18.36 6.63 -5.95
C GLU A 71 -18.23 5.38 -6.83
N ILE A 72 -19.06 4.35 -6.60
CA ILE A 72 -19.39 3.19 -7.46
C ILE A 72 -18.24 2.19 -7.66
N ILE A 73 -16.99 2.62 -7.56
CA ILE A 73 -15.82 1.75 -7.73
C ILE A 73 -15.44 1.14 -6.38
N SER A 74 -15.25 -0.18 -6.35
CA SER A 74 -14.77 -0.85 -5.13
C SER A 74 -13.25 -0.69 -5.01
N PRO A 75 -12.70 -0.63 -3.78
CA PRO A 75 -11.26 -0.72 -3.59
C PRO A 75 -10.71 -1.98 -4.27
N ALA A 76 -9.51 -1.88 -4.85
CA ALA A 76 -8.80 -3.02 -5.42
C ALA A 76 -8.09 -3.83 -4.33
N ILE A 77 -7.66 -3.17 -3.26
CA ILE A 77 -7.07 -3.81 -2.08
C ILE A 77 -7.43 -3.02 -0.81
N ALA A 78 -7.65 -3.75 0.28
CA ALA A 78 -7.65 -3.23 1.65
C ALA A 78 -6.58 -3.96 2.47
N ILE A 79 -5.92 -3.22 3.38
CA ILE A 79 -4.87 -3.72 4.25
C ILE A 79 -5.22 -3.32 5.67
N GLU A 80 -5.17 -4.28 6.57
CA GLU A 80 -5.40 -4.09 8.00
C GLU A 80 -4.15 -4.51 8.77
N PHE A 81 -3.81 -3.70 9.76
CA PHE A 81 -2.71 -3.93 10.67
C PHE A 81 -3.29 -4.28 12.04
N THR A 82 -3.08 -5.52 12.47
CA THR A 82 -3.58 -5.96 13.77
C THR A 82 -2.50 -5.91 14.83
N SER A 83 -2.87 -5.40 15.99
CA SER A 83 -2.07 -5.42 17.23
C SER A 83 -2.44 -6.59 18.15
N GLY A 84 -3.47 -7.37 17.79
CA GLY A 84 -3.92 -8.55 18.53
C GLY A 84 -3.70 -9.84 17.73
N ASP A 85 -4.54 -10.84 17.98
CA ASP A 85 -4.50 -12.11 17.25
C ASP A 85 -5.13 -12.06 15.83
N GLY A 86 -5.64 -10.88 15.44
CA GLY A 86 -6.34 -10.65 14.18
C GLY A 86 -7.68 -11.38 14.06
N SER A 87 -8.32 -11.77 15.17
CA SER A 87 -9.64 -12.42 15.14
C SER A 87 -10.74 -11.50 14.59
N GLU A 88 -10.70 -10.19 14.88
CA GLU A 88 -11.64 -9.21 14.32
C GLU A 88 -11.49 -9.09 12.79
N GLU A 89 -10.24 -9.06 12.31
CA GLU A 89 -9.91 -8.99 10.88
C GLU A 89 -10.39 -10.24 10.12
N ARG A 90 -10.49 -11.38 10.81
CA ARG A 90 -10.96 -12.65 10.27
C ARG A 90 -12.43 -12.95 10.59
N ASP A 91 -13.17 -12.01 11.18
CA ASP A 91 -14.57 -12.24 11.54
C ASP A 91 -15.46 -12.35 10.28
N ARG A 92 -16.05 -13.52 10.09
CA ARG A 92 -16.92 -13.87 8.95
C ARG A 92 -18.40 -13.77 9.28
N THR A 93 -18.76 -13.21 10.43
CA THR A 93 -20.15 -13.11 10.87
C THR A 93 -20.99 -12.37 9.84
N SER A 94 -21.99 -13.04 9.29
CA SER A 94 -22.88 -12.43 8.32
C SER A 94 -23.74 -11.36 8.96
N LEU A 95 -24.01 -10.28 8.21
CA LEU A 95 -24.99 -9.27 8.59
C LEU A 95 -26.38 -9.86 8.91
N PHE A 96 -26.70 -11.04 8.36
CA PHE A 96 -28.00 -11.70 8.52
C PHE A 96 -28.00 -12.80 9.58
N ALA A 97 -26.92 -12.97 10.36
CA ALA A 97 -26.77 -14.05 11.32
C ALA A 97 -27.64 -13.91 12.59
N GLY A 98 -28.22 -12.74 12.86
CA GLY A 98 -29.12 -12.50 13.99
C GLY A 98 -29.68 -11.08 14.03
N ASN A 99 -30.61 -10.81 14.94
CA ASN A 99 -31.12 -9.45 15.17
C ASN A 99 -30.00 -8.57 15.76
N ASP A 100 -29.66 -7.47 15.08
CA ASP A 100 -28.68 -6.44 15.46
C ASP A 100 -27.18 -6.80 15.44
N ALA A 101 -26.78 -7.94 14.87
CA ALA A 101 -25.36 -8.29 14.75
C ALA A 101 -24.60 -7.29 13.85
N LYS A 102 -23.44 -6.78 14.32
CA LYS A 102 -22.44 -6.13 13.44
C LYS A 102 -21.91 -7.23 12.50
N ALA A 103 -21.84 -6.95 11.21
CA ALA A 103 -21.17 -7.86 10.29
C ALA A 103 -19.68 -7.92 10.62
N GLY A 104 -19.10 -9.11 10.56
CA GLY A 104 -17.67 -9.27 10.67
C GLY A 104 -16.95 -8.61 9.51
N LYS A 105 -15.78 -8.03 9.76
CA LYS A 105 -15.05 -7.24 8.77
C LYS A 105 -14.67 -8.05 7.54
N PHE A 106 -14.19 -9.28 7.74
CA PHE A 106 -13.90 -10.22 6.66
C PHE A 106 -15.13 -10.47 5.78
N TRP A 107 -16.30 -10.63 6.40
CA TRP A 107 -17.57 -10.79 5.66
C TRP A 107 -17.93 -9.53 4.88
N VAL A 108 -17.75 -8.34 5.45
CA VAL A 108 -18.02 -7.07 4.76
C VAL A 108 -17.17 -6.93 3.50
N TYR A 109 -15.85 -7.12 3.62
CA TYR A 109 -14.96 -7.00 2.48
C TYR A 109 -15.22 -8.07 1.41
N GLU A 110 -15.55 -9.30 1.82
CA GLU A 110 -15.79 -10.42 0.89
C GLU A 110 -17.16 -10.33 0.19
N GLN A 111 -18.23 -10.12 0.95
CA GLN A 111 -19.61 -10.29 0.48
C GLN A 111 -20.27 -8.96 0.10
N ALA A 112 -20.00 -7.88 0.83
CA ALA A 112 -20.68 -6.61 0.63
C ALA A 112 -19.88 -5.67 -0.29
N VAL A 113 -18.64 -5.36 0.07
CA VAL A 113 -17.77 -4.44 -0.70
C VAL A 113 -17.11 -5.16 -1.88
N ARG A 114 -16.84 -6.47 -1.74
CA ARG A 114 -16.20 -7.32 -2.77
C ARG A 114 -14.84 -6.80 -3.20
N ILE A 115 -13.99 -6.47 -2.23
CA ILE A 115 -12.62 -6.01 -2.48
C ILE A 115 -11.83 -7.19 -3.10
N PRO A 116 -11.14 -7.01 -4.24
CA PRO A 116 -10.39 -8.10 -4.88
C PRO A 116 -9.28 -8.68 -4.01
N PHE A 117 -8.53 -7.84 -3.29
CA PHE A 117 -7.46 -8.28 -2.39
C PHE A 117 -7.68 -7.77 -0.96
N TYR A 118 -7.46 -8.63 0.03
CA TYR A 118 -7.48 -8.25 1.44
C TYR A 118 -6.23 -8.76 2.13
N ALA A 119 -5.47 -7.86 2.77
CA ALA A 119 -4.27 -8.22 3.50
C ALA A 119 -4.44 -7.95 5.01
N ILE A 120 -3.98 -8.89 5.82
CA ILE A 120 -3.94 -8.79 7.28
C ILE A 120 -2.49 -8.94 7.71
N TYR A 121 -1.93 -7.90 8.31
CA TYR A 121 -0.56 -7.90 8.78
C TYR A 121 -0.49 -7.86 10.31
N GLU A 122 0.25 -8.82 10.86
CA GLU A 122 0.46 -9.05 12.28
C GLU A 122 1.92 -8.71 12.63
N VAL A 123 2.15 -7.54 13.22
CA VAL A 123 3.50 -7.03 13.50
C VAL A 123 4.26 -7.95 14.44
N GLU A 124 3.62 -8.36 15.54
CA GLU A 124 4.27 -9.16 16.60
C GLU A 124 4.70 -10.53 16.10
N LYS A 125 3.99 -11.08 15.10
CA LYS A 125 4.30 -12.37 14.47
C LYS A 125 5.19 -12.25 13.25
N ALA A 126 5.50 -11.03 12.80
CA ALA A 126 6.16 -10.79 11.53
C ALA A 126 5.49 -11.58 10.39
N SER A 127 4.15 -11.54 10.32
CA SER A 127 3.38 -12.30 9.33
C SER A 127 2.37 -11.44 8.59
N VAL A 128 2.19 -11.73 7.31
CA VAL A 128 1.10 -11.16 6.49
C VAL A 128 0.34 -12.31 5.82
N GLU A 129 -0.98 -12.24 5.91
CA GLU A 129 -1.90 -13.06 5.13
C GLU A 129 -2.50 -12.19 4.03
N VAL A 130 -2.59 -12.73 2.81
CA VAL A 130 -3.26 -12.07 1.70
C VAL A 130 -4.34 -13.01 1.18
N TYR A 131 -5.50 -12.44 0.88
CA TYR A 131 -6.66 -13.14 0.33
C TYR A 131 -7.05 -12.53 -1.00
N GLU A 132 -7.37 -13.35 -1.98
CA GLU A 132 -7.91 -12.94 -3.29
C GLU A 132 -9.37 -13.38 -3.42
N LEU A 133 -10.22 -12.48 -3.92
CA LEU A 133 -11.64 -12.76 -4.14
C LEU A 133 -11.84 -13.55 -5.44
N VAL A 134 -11.87 -14.87 -5.33
CA VAL A 134 -12.05 -15.79 -6.46
C VAL A 134 -13.42 -16.45 -6.39
N GLY A 135 -14.24 -16.24 -7.42
CA GLY A 135 -15.59 -16.82 -7.47
C GLY A 135 -16.54 -16.30 -6.38
N GLY A 136 -16.29 -15.10 -5.83
CA GLY A 136 -17.10 -14.50 -4.76
C GLY A 136 -16.78 -15.01 -3.35
N ARG A 137 -15.62 -15.65 -3.17
CA ARG A 137 -15.06 -16.05 -1.88
C ARG A 137 -13.59 -15.71 -1.83
N TYR A 138 -13.13 -15.27 -0.67
CA TYR A 138 -11.72 -15.09 -0.42
C TYR A 138 -11.03 -16.43 -0.33
N GLN A 139 -9.96 -16.57 -1.10
CA GLN A 139 -9.02 -17.68 -1.03
C GLN A 139 -7.69 -17.11 -0.54
N GLN A 140 -7.10 -17.75 0.46
CA GLN A 140 -5.79 -17.33 0.96
C GLN A 140 -4.74 -17.58 -0.12
N CYS A 141 -4.00 -16.53 -0.46
CA CYS A 141 -2.91 -16.58 -1.42
C CYS A 141 -1.72 -17.34 -0.82
N VAL A 142 -0.93 -17.95 -1.69
CA VAL A 142 0.38 -18.52 -1.35
C VAL A 142 1.44 -17.50 -1.80
N PRO A 143 2.44 -17.18 -0.97
CA PRO A 143 3.51 -16.30 -1.40
C PRO A 143 4.37 -16.95 -2.50
N ASN A 144 5.04 -16.13 -3.29
CA ASN A 144 6.03 -16.56 -4.28
C ASN A 144 7.34 -17.03 -3.62
N ASP A 145 8.33 -17.38 -4.43
CA ASP A 145 9.64 -17.87 -3.96
C ASP A 145 10.43 -16.81 -3.13
N HIS A 146 10.08 -15.53 -3.24
CA HIS A 146 10.64 -14.44 -2.44
C HIS A 146 9.90 -14.24 -1.10
N GLY A 147 8.80 -14.96 -0.87
CA GLY A 147 7.94 -14.75 0.30
C GLY A 147 6.97 -13.58 0.14
N HIS A 148 6.75 -13.08 -1.09
CA HIS A 148 5.85 -11.97 -1.37
C HIS A 148 4.54 -12.43 -2.01
N TYR A 149 3.51 -11.61 -1.91
CA TYR A 149 2.17 -11.88 -2.42
C TYR A 149 1.87 -10.97 -3.62
N PRO A 150 1.79 -11.52 -4.84
CA PRO A 150 1.50 -10.73 -6.03
C PRO A 150 0.11 -10.10 -5.97
N ILE A 151 0.04 -8.79 -6.22
CA ILE A 151 -1.20 -8.03 -6.42
C ILE A 151 -1.27 -7.66 -7.90
N ALA A 152 -1.62 -8.65 -8.73
CA ALA A 152 -1.46 -8.59 -10.19
C ALA A 152 -2.06 -7.34 -10.86
N PRO A 153 -3.26 -6.82 -10.48
CA PRO A 153 -3.80 -5.60 -11.09
C PRO A 153 -2.96 -4.35 -10.85
N MET A 154 -2.13 -4.33 -9.81
CA MET A 154 -1.25 -3.21 -9.49
C MET A 154 0.18 -3.40 -10.01
N GLY A 155 0.53 -4.60 -10.50
CA GLY A 155 1.88 -4.91 -10.99
C GLY A 155 2.96 -4.91 -9.90
N VAL A 156 2.56 -5.10 -8.64
CA VAL A 156 3.45 -5.11 -7.47
C VAL A 156 3.19 -6.34 -6.60
N GLU A 157 4.08 -6.57 -5.65
CA GLU A 157 3.95 -7.62 -4.64
C GLU A 157 3.96 -7.01 -3.23
N LEU A 158 3.27 -7.65 -2.29
CA LEU A 158 3.23 -7.26 -0.89
C LEU A 158 4.06 -8.25 -0.06
N GLY A 159 4.96 -7.77 0.78
CA GLY A 159 5.83 -8.64 1.56
C GLY A 159 6.41 -7.96 2.79
N ILE A 160 7.13 -8.72 3.61
CA ILE A 160 7.76 -8.20 4.83
C ILE A 160 9.23 -7.92 4.58
N TRP A 161 9.67 -6.75 5.01
CA TRP A 161 11.07 -6.35 5.06
C TRP A 161 11.49 -6.14 6.52
N GLN A 162 12.45 -6.92 6.99
CA GLN A 162 13.07 -6.69 8.29
C GLN A 162 14.14 -5.61 8.15
N GLY A 163 13.93 -4.47 8.82
CA GLY A 163 14.92 -3.40 8.81
C GLY A 163 14.52 -2.17 9.60
N GLU A 164 15.38 -1.15 9.54
CA GLU A 164 15.21 0.08 10.30
C GLU A 164 14.43 1.13 9.49
N PHE A 165 13.33 1.61 10.06
CA PHE A 165 12.59 2.77 9.55
C PHE A 165 12.14 3.63 10.71
N LEU A 166 12.31 4.96 10.60
CA LEU A 166 12.06 5.92 11.70
C LEU A 166 12.70 5.50 13.04
N ASN A 167 13.96 5.06 13.01
CA ASN A 167 14.74 4.57 14.16
C ASN A 167 14.12 3.36 14.88
N GLN A 168 13.34 2.54 14.17
CA GLN A 168 12.71 1.33 14.68
C GLN A 168 13.05 0.16 13.76
N GLU A 169 13.71 -0.86 14.32
CA GLU A 169 14.01 -2.10 13.64
C GLU A 169 12.85 -3.09 13.83
N LEU A 170 12.01 -3.23 12.81
CA LEU A 170 10.76 -3.99 12.85
C LEU A 170 10.53 -4.75 11.51
N PRO A 171 9.63 -5.75 11.50
CA PRO A 171 9.28 -6.50 10.30
C PRO A 171 8.28 -5.72 9.42
N TRP A 172 8.69 -4.62 8.82
CA TRP A 172 7.80 -3.71 8.10
C TRP A 172 7.09 -4.36 6.90
N LEU A 173 5.78 -4.15 6.79
CA LEU A 173 5.04 -4.45 5.56
C LEU A 173 5.46 -3.47 4.45
N ARG A 174 5.81 -3.99 3.28
CA ARG A 174 6.38 -3.22 2.16
C ARG A 174 5.87 -3.71 0.81
N TRP A 175 5.94 -2.81 -0.16
CA TRP A 175 5.74 -3.12 -1.57
C TRP A 175 7.05 -3.50 -2.24
N TRP A 176 6.95 -4.42 -3.20
CA TRP A 176 8.04 -4.92 -4.02
C TRP A 176 7.61 -4.91 -5.48
N ASP A 177 8.56 -4.78 -6.40
CA ASP A 177 8.28 -5.02 -7.83
C ASP A 177 8.27 -6.52 -8.15
N GLY A 178 7.87 -6.87 -9.38
CA GLY A 178 7.84 -8.26 -9.85
C GLY A 178 9.22 -8.92 -10.03
N GLU A 179 10.31 -8.17 -9.85
CA GLU A 179 11.68 -8.70 -9.84
C GLU A 179 12.20 -8.95 -8.41
N GLY A 180 11.40 -8.63 -7.38
CA GLY A 180 11.76 -8.77 -5.98
C GLY A 180 12.57 -7.59 -5.43
N ASN A 181 12.61 -6.44 -6.13
CA ASN A 181 13.22 -5.24 -5.59
C ASN A 181 12.26 -4.48 -4.68
N LEU A 182 12.78 -4.00 -3.54
CA LEU A 182 12.01 -3.20 -2.60
C LEU A 182 11.61 -1.86 -3.21
N LEU A 183 10.33 -1.50 -3.14
CA LEU A 183 9.88 -0.17 -3.52
C LEU A 183 10.25 0.81 -2.40
N LEU A 184 11.23 1.67 -2.69
CA LEU A 184 11.74 2.63 -1.73
C LEU A 184 10.71 3.70 -1.41
N ALA A 185 10.57 4.10 -0.15
CA ALA A 185 9.81 5.28 0.28
C ALA A 185 10.44 6.59 -0.24
N ALA A 186 9.71 7.69 -0.14
CA ALA A 186 10.20 8.99 -0.62
C ALA A 186 11.52 9.41 0.05
N GLU A 187 11.66 9.17 1.35
CA GLU A 187 12.85 9.50 2.13
C GLU A 187 14.04 8.62 1.74
N GLU A 188 13.80 7.31 1.53
CA GLU A 188 14.83 6.36 1.11
C GLU A 188 15.35 6.69 -0.30
N ARG A 189 14.45 7.05 -1.23
CA ARG A 189 14.82 7.53 -2.57
C ARG A 189 15.67 8.80 -2.50
N ALA A 190 15.26 9.78 -1.69
CA ALA A 190 16.01 11.03 -1.52
C ALA A 190 17.43 10.79 -0.97
N VAL A 191 17.58 9.88 0.00
CA VAL A 191 18.90 9.49 0.52
C VAL A 191 19.74 8.81 -0.56
N GLN A 192 19.17 7.88 -1.31
CA GLN A 192 19.88 7.18 -2.39
C GLN A 192 20.32 8.13 -3.52
N GLU A 193 19.47 9.09 -3.91
CA GLU A 193 19.79 10.11 -4.91
C GLU A 193 20.93 11.01 -4.43
N LYS A 194 20.90 11.44 -3.17
CA LYS A 194 21.99 12.23 -2.58
C LYS A 194 23.31 11.47 -2.58
N GLN A 195 23.30 10.21 -2.16
CA GLN A 195 24.51 9.36 -2.18
C GLN A 195 25.06 9.17 -3.59
N ARG A 196 24.19 9.02 -4.60
CA ARG A 196 24.59 8.97 -6.00
C ARG A 196 25.21 10.27 -6.48
N ALA A 197 24.61 11.41 -6.14
CA ALA A 197 25.14 12.73 -6.49
C ALA A 197 26.53 12.96 -5.88
N ASP A 198 26.70 12.69 -4.59
CA ASP A 198 27.97 12.82 -3.88
C ASP A 198 29.05 11.88 -4.48
N GLY A 199 28.67 10.65 -4.81
CA GLY A 199 29.57 9.68 -5.44
C GLY A 199 29.99 10.08 -6.86
N LEU A 200 29.08 10.66 -7.65
CA LEU A 200 29.39 11.20 -8.98
C LEU A 200 30.30 12.41 -8.88
N GLN A 201 30.03 13.33 -7.95
CA GLN A 201 30.89 14.50 -7.72
C GLN A 201 32.30 14.07 -7.35
N SER A 202 32.47 13.13 -6.41
CA SER A 202 33.79 12.63 -6.02
C SER A 202 34.52 11.95 -7.18
N LYS A 203 33.81 11.22 -8.06
CA LYS A 203 34.40 10.64 -9.28
C LYS A 203 34.83 11.71 -10.27
N THR A 204 34.00 12.72 -10.51
CA THR A 204 34.31 13.85 -11.40
C THR A 204 35.52 14.62 -10.91
N GLU A 205 35.62 14.92 -9.62
CA GLU A 205 36.77 15.59 -9.02
C GLU A 205 38.06 14.78 -9.18
N ARG A 206 38.02 13.45 -8.98
CA ARG A 206 39.17 12.56 -9.20
C ARG A 206 39.59 12.50 -10.66
N LEU A 207 38.63 12.42 -11.59
CA LEU A 207 38.91 12.42 -13.02
C LEU A 207 39.50 13.75 -13.48
N ALA A 208 38.94 14.88 -13.01
CA ALA A 208 39.47 16.20 -13.29
C ALA A 208 40.91 16.37 -12.76
N ALA A 209 41.20 15.88 -11.55
CA ALA A 209 42.57 15.86 -11.02
C ALA A 209 43.51 15.02 -11.89
N LYS A 210 43.07 13.84 -12.35
CA LYS A 210 43.87 12.97 -13.23
C LYS A 210 44.12 13.60 -14.60
N LEU A 211 43.14 14.29 -15.17
CA LEU A 211 43.30 15.02 -16.43
C LEU A 211 44.33 16.15 -16.29
N ARG A 212 44.27 16.91 -15.19
CA ARG A 212 45.26 17.95 -14.88
C ARG A 212 46.68 17.37 -14.74
N GLU A 213 46.84 16.21 -14.11
CA GLU A 213 48.14 15.49 -14.06
C GLU A 213 48.68 15.11 -15.44
N LEU A 214 47.77 14.80 -16.38
CA LEU A 214 48.11 14.47 -17.77
C LEU A 214 48.29 15.72 -18.66
N GLY A 215 48.19 16.92 -18.09
CA GLY A 215 48.30 18.19 -18.83
C GLY A 215 47.08 18.52 -19.69
N VAL A 216 45.95 17.86 -19.47
CA VAL A 216 44.67 18.13 -20.14
C VAL A 216 43.83 19.05 -19.26
N ASP A 217 43.30 20.13 -19.84
CA ASP A 217 42.34 21.00 -19.16
C ASP A 217 40.97 20.30 -19.06
N PRO A 218 40.51 19.93 -17.84
CA PRO A 218 39.23 19.24 -17.67
C PRO A 218 38.00 20.12 -17.95
N ASP A 219 38.16 21.45 -18.00
CA ASP A 219 37.06 22.41 -18.18
C ASP A 219 37.01 22.97 -19.63
N GLY A 220 37.89 22.48 -20.52
CA GLY A 220 38.10 23.00 -21.88
C GLY A 220 37.25 22.38 -22.99
N VAL A 221 36.08 21.80 -22.68
CA VAL A 221 35.12 21.26 -23.67
C VAL A 221 33.90 22.17 -23.81
#